data_AF-A0A9C9JTZ9-F1
#
_entry.id   AF-A0A9C9JTZ9-F1
#
_cell.length_a   1.000
_cell.length_b   1.000
_cell.length_c   1.000
_cell.angle_alpha   90.00
_cell.angle_beta   90.00
_cell.angle_gamma   90.00
#
_symmetry.space_group_name_H-M   'P 1'
#
loop_
_entity.id
_entity.type
_entity.pdbx_description
1 polymer ?
#
loop_
_entity_poly.entity_id
_entity_poly.type
_entity_poly.pdbx_seq_one_letter_code
_entity_poly.pdbx_strand_id
1 'polypeptide(L)'
;MRTILIIISLLSFYSCNQNERADSSLVNSSHLDHLYQEITFNNHQAAIIHIYAEYPDYRLREAPGEGIACIDDVARAVIFYINQYKQSKRLNDLTKSKMLIRFILDMQSENGFFYNFIFNDLSINKTHINSEARADWWTWRALWALAEALPVFSESNPVFADEIEKAIK
;
A
#
# COMPACT_ATOMS: atom_id res chain seq x y z
N MET A 1 -40.13 8.42 -53.61
CA MET A 1 -38.74 8.87 -53.35
C MET A 1 -38.62 9.10 -51.84
N ARG A 2 -37.58 8.54 -51.22
CA ARG A 2 -37.44 8.29 -49.77
C ARG A 2 -37.40 9.57 -48.92
N THR A 3 -38.24 9.65 -47.89
CA THR A 3 -38.04 10.56 -46.76
C THR A 3 -37.48 9.72 -45.61
N ILE A 4 -36.21 9.89 -45.29
CA ILE A 4 -35.51 9.17 -44.22
C ILE A 4 -35.88 9.85 -42.89
N LEU A 5 -36.54 9.09 -42.00
CA LEU A 5 -36.80 9.45 -40.62
C LEU A 5 -35.52 9.20 -39.81
N ILE A 6 -34.84 10.24 -39.35
CA ILE A 6 -33.68 10.11 -38.46
C ILE A 6 -34.21 9.87 -37.04
N ILE A 7 -34.08 8.63 -36.57
CA ILE A 7 -34.32 8.27 -35.17
C ILE A 7 -33.14 8.80 -34.36
N ILE A 8 -33.33 9.92 -33.66
CA ILE A 8 -32.40 10.39 -32.64
C ILE A 8 -32.59 9.46 -31.43
N SER A 9 -31.71 8.46 -31.33
CA SER A 9 -31.52 7.69 -30.11
C SER A 9 -30.92 8.63 -29.06
N LEU A 10 -31.75 9.11 -28.12
CA LEU A 10 -31.26 9.67 -26.87
C LEU A 10 -30.61 8.54 -26.09
N LEU A 11 -29.30 8.37 -26.27
CA LEU A 11 -28.44 7.70 -25.31
C LEU A 11 -28.41 8.60 -24.07
N SER A 12 -29.21 8.23 -23.09
CA SER A 12 -29.13 8.71 -21.71
C SER A 12 -27.71 8.47 -21.22
N PHE A 13 -26.86 9.48 -21.32
CA PHE A 13 -25.63 9.54 -20.55
C PHE A 13 -26.06 9.53 -19.09
N TYR A 14 -25.99 8.36 -18.46
CA TYR A 14 -25.86 8.26 -17.03
C TYR A 14 -24.60 9.07 -16.68
N SER A 15 -24.79 10.34 -16.35
CA SER A 15 -23.86 11.04 -15.49
C SER A 15 -23.79 10.21 -14.22
N CYS A 16 -22.80 9.33 -14.14
CA CYS A 16 -22.20 8.96 -12.87
C CYS A 16 -21.66 10.27 -12.31
N ASN A 17 -22.53 11.00 -11.62
CA ASN A 17 -22.14 12.07 -10.75
C ASN A 17 -21.33 11.36 -9.67
N GLN A 18 -20.01 11.30 -9.86
CA GLN A 18 -19.10 10.99 -8.78
C GLN A 18 -19.27 12.16 -7.81
N ASN A 19 -20.24 12.02 -6.90
CA ASN A 19 -20.22 12.77 -5.67
C ASN A 19 -18.88 12.39 -5.05
N GLU A 20 -17.86 13.23 -5.28
CA GLU A 20 -16.67 13.28 -4.46
C GLU A 20 -17.19 13.49 -3.05
N ARG A 21 -17.37 12.38 -2.35
CA ARG A 21 -17.74 12.37 -0.94
C ARG A 21 -16.62 13.14 -0.27
N ALA A 22 -16.91 14.38 0.14
CA ALA A 22 -15.96 15.25 0.81
C ALA A 22 -15.16 14.40 1.80
N ASP A 23 -13.82 14.45 1.71
CA ASP A 23 -12.96 13.59 2.51
C ASP A 23 -13.31 13.83 3.99
N SER A 24 -14.01 12.87 4.58
CA SER A 24 -14.47 12.98 5.96
C SER A 24 -13.35 12.71 6.94
N SER A 25 -12.12 12.43 6.46
CA SER A 25 -10.97 12.24 7.32
C SER A 25 -10.57 13.56 7.98
N LEU A 26 -10.42 13.52 9.30
CA LEU A 26 -9.87 14.62 10.09
C LEU A 26 -8.35 14.80 9.88
N VAL A 27 -7.71 13.90 9.11
CA VAL A 27 -6.27 13.85 8.90
C VAL A 27 -5.94 14.12 7.43
N ASN A 28 -5.07 15.09 7.18
CA ASN A 28 -4.54 15.34 5.84
C ASN A 28 -3.52 14.24 5.46
N SER A 29 -3.86 13.40 4.50
CA SER A 29 -3.01 12.31 4.02
C SER A 29 -2.07 12.70 2.86
N SER A 30 -2.13 13.95 2.38
CA SER A 30 -1.44 14.37 1.15
C SER A 30 0.07 14.10 1.16
N HIS A 31 0.74 14.30 2.29
CA HIS A 31 2.17 14.02 2.38
C HIS A 31 2.49 12.53 2.38
N LEU A 32 1.71 11.72 3.10
CA LEU A 32 1.88 10.26 3.07
C LEU A 32 1.60 9.70 1.66
N ASP A 33 0.57 10.23 1.00
CA ASP A 33 0.22 9.87 -0.37
C ASP A 33 1.29 10.28 -1.38
N HIS A 34 2.04 11.35 -1.12
CA HIS A 34 3.21 11.73 -1.92
C HIS A 34 4.39 10.77 -1.74
N LEU A 35 4.54 10.15 -0.57
CA LEU A 35 5.56 9.12 -0.32
C LEU A 35 5.18 7.74 -0.89
N TYR A 36 3.91 7.53 -1.21
CA TYR A 36 3.42 6.26 -1.76
C TYR A 36 3.84 6.09 -3.22
N GLN A 37 4.47 4.96 -3.54
CA GLN A 37 4.80 4.61 -4.92
C GLN A 37 4.42 3.15 -5.20
N GLU A 38 3.72 2.93 -6.31
CA GLU A 38 3.51 1.58 -6.86
C GLU A 38 4.78 1.09 -7.57
N ILE A 39 5.14 -0.17 -7.34
CA ILE A 39 6.32 -0.80 -7.91
C ILE A 39 5.99 -2.20 -8.43
N THR A 40 6.81 -2.70 -9.35
CA THR A 40 6.84 -4.12 -9.69
C THR A 40 7.93 -4.78 -8.83
N PHE A 41 7.52 -5.64 -7.90
CA PHE A 41 8.40 -6.32 -6.95
C PHE A 41 8.13 -7.83 -7.03
N ASN A 42 9.17 -8.66 -7.09
CA ASN A 42 9.04 -10.11 -7.24
C ASN A 42 8.07 -10.56 -8.36
N ASN A 43 8.04 -9.83 -9.49
CA ASN A 43 7.15 -10.06 -10.65
C ASN A 43 5.64 -9.81 -10.41
N HIS A 44 5.25 -9.09 -9.36
CA HIS A 44 3.87 -8.61 -9.18
C HIS A 44 3.81 -7.14 -8.76
N GLN A 45 2.60 -6.57 -8.79
CA GLN A 45 2.37 -5.19 -8.34
C GLN A 45 2.29 -5.13 -6.81
N ALA A 46 3.13 -4.28 -6.23
CA ALA A 46 3.18 -3.92 -4.83
C ALA A 46 3.31 -2.40 -4.69
N ALA A 47 3.41 -1.88 -3.47
CA ALA A 47 3.70 -0.49 -3.23
C ALA A 47 4.67 -0.32 -2.05
N ILE A 48 5.34 0.81 -2.03
CA ILE A 48 6.27 1.24 -0.98
C ILE A 48 5.89 2.62 -0.46
N ILE A 49 6.46 2.95 0.70
CA ILE A 49 6.51 4.31 1.23
C ILE A 49 7.98 4.73 1.20
N HIS A 50 8.28 5.84 0.54
CA HIS A 50 9.61 6.43 0.56
C HIS A 50 9.97 6.91 1.97
N ILE A 51 11.21 6.64 2.40
CA ILE A 51 11.68 7.01 3.75
C ILE A 51 11.76 8.53 3.90
N TYR A 52 12.30 9.22 2.89
CA TYR A 52 12.55 10.66 2.97
C TYR A 52 12.03 11.45 1.77
N ALA A 53 11.58 12.66 2.09
CA ALA A 53 11.30 13.73 1.16
C ALA A 53 11.90 15.03 1.72
N GLU A 54 12.64 15.77 0.88
CA GLU A 54 13.33 17.00 1.32
C GLU A 54 12.52 18.26 1.00
N TYR A 55 12.33 19.12 2.00
CA TYR A 55 11.81 20.47 1.79
C TYR A 55 12.76 21.30 0.88
N PRO A 56 12.27 22.25 0.05
CA PRO A 56 10.89 22.77 -0.06
C PRO A 56 9.96 22.02 -1.00
N ASP A 57 10.49 21.29 -1.97
CA ASP A 57 9.72 20.63 -3.01
C ASP A 57 9.27 19.22 -2.64
N TYR A 58 9.68 18.74 -1.45
CA TYR A 58 9.44 17.38 -0.97
C TYR A 58 9.94 16.33 -1.95
N ARG A 59 11.03 16.62 -2.68
CA ARG A 59 11.64 15.63 -3.58
C ARG A 59 12.05 14.38 -2.79
N LEU A 60 11.69 13.22 -3.33
CA LEU A 60 12.00 11.93 -2.71
C LEU A 60 13.51 11.71 -2.68
N ARG A 61 14.02 11.13 -1.58
CA ARG A 61 15.45 10.89 -1.38
C ARG A 61 15.67 9.55 -0.69
N GLU A 62 16.72 8.87 -1.12
CA GLU A 62 17.22 7.69 -0.42
C GLU A 62 17.86 8.06 0.92
N ALA A 63 17.73 7.14 1.87
CA ALA A 63 18.50 7.11 3.11
C ALA A 63 19.86 6.42 2.83
N PRO A 64 21.01 7.12 2.95
CA PRO A 64 22.31 6.55 2.61
C PRO A 64 22.60 5.26 3.38
N GLY A 65 22.91 4.18 2.64
CA GLY A 65 23.21 2.85 3.21
C GLY A 65 21.99 2.00 3.59
N GLU A 66 20.81 2.62 3.70
CA GLU A 66 19.54 1.96 3.98
C GLU A 66 18.78 1.68 2.68
N GLY A 67 18.51 2.72 1.89
CA GLY A 67 17.82 2.62 0.60
C GLY A 67 16.65 3.60 0.47
N ILE A 68 15.63 3.23 -0.31
CA ILE A 68 14.51 4.14 -0.65
C ILE A 68 13.26 3.91 0.21
N ALA A 69 13.05 2.71 0.71
CA ALA A 69 11.86 2.31 1.45
C ALA A 69 12.21 1.27 2.52
N CYS A 70 11.39 1.22 3.57
CA CYS A 70 11.52 0.25 4.65
C CYS A 70 10.18 -0.36 5.06
N ILE A 71 10.18 -1.60 5.58
CA ILE A 71 8.94 -2.24 6.03
C ILE A 71 8.35 -1.52 7.24
N ASP A 72 9.15 -0.83 8.04
CA ASP A 72 8.67 -0.08 9.20
C ASP A 72 7.72 1.06 8.78
N ASP A 73 8.15 1.92 7.85
CA ASP A 73 7.29 2.97 7.29
C ASP A 73 6.07 2.38 6.59
N VAL A 74 6.27 1.32 5.80
CA VAL A 74 5.20 0.64 5.08
C VAL A 74 4.17 0.04 6.04
N ALA A 75 4.60 -0.62 7.12
CA ALA A 75 3.72 -1.19 8.14
C ALA A 75 2.86 -0.13 8.83
N ARG A 76 3.46 1.02 9.18
CA ARG A 76 2.71 2.15 9.76
C ARG A 76 1.69 2.74 8.78
N ALA A 77 2.03 2.82 7.49
CA ALA A 77 1.09 3.25 6.46
C ALA A 77 -0.05 2.25 6.25
N VAL A 78 0.22 0.94 6.29
CA VAL A 78 -0.82 -0.11 6.26
C VAL A 78 -1.82 0.12 7.38
N ILE A 79 -1.35 0.28 8.63
CA ILE A 79 -2.22 0.52 9.79
C ILE A 79 -3.06 1.79 9.58
N PHE A 80 -2.47 2.87 9.06
CA PHE A 80 -3.19 4.10 8.75
C PHE A 80 -4.32 3.86 7.74
N TYR A 81 -4.00 3.33 6.56
CA TYR A 81 -4.99 3.13 5.49
C TYR A 81 -6.07 2.11 5.89
N ILE A 82 -5.73 1.08 6.67
CA ILE A 82 -6.73 0.13 7.16
C ILE A 82 -7.71 0.80 8.13
N ASN A 83 -7.23 1.66 9.02
CA ASN A 83 -8.10 2.42 9.91
C ASN A 83 -8.96 3.45 9.17
N GLN A 84 -8.42 4.08 8.12
CA GLN A 84 -9.17 4.96 7.23
C GLN A 84 -10.26 4.18 6.48
N TYR A 85 -9.96 2.99 5.97
CA TYR A 85 -10.92 2.10 5.34
C TYR A 85 -12.02 1.65 6.32
N LYS A 86 -11.66 1.24 7.54
CA LYS A 86 -12.63 0.81 8.57
C LYS A 86 -13.68 1.90 8.83
N GLN A 87 -13.29 3.17 8.84
CA GLN A 87 -14.17 4.33 9.08
C GLN A 87 -14.94 4.78 7.83
N SER A 88 -14.25 4.96 6.71
CA SER A 88 -14.79 5.62 5.52
C SER A 88 -15.34 4.65 4.47
N LYS A 89 -14.90 3.39 4.52
CA LYS A 89 -15.11 2.34 3.50
C LYS A 89 -14.62 2.74 2.10
N ARG A 90 -13.68 3.68 1.98
CA ARG A 90 -13.07 4.06 0.70
C ARG A 90 -12.20 2.92 0.15
N LEU A 91 -12.55 2.41 -1.03
CA LEU A 91 -11.82 1.32 -1.68
C LEU A 91 -10.36 1.68 -2.02
N ASN A 92 -10.05 2.96 -2.19
CA ASN A 92 -8.68 3.42 -2.40
C ASN A 92 -7.77 3.09 -1.20
N ASP A 93 -8.26 3.30 0.03
CA ASP A 93 -7.50 2.97 1.24
C ASP A 93 -7.24 1.46 1.32
N LEU A 94 -8.26 0.63 1.05
CA LEU A 94 -8.12 -0.83 1.01
C LEU A 94 -7.12 -1.29 -0.07
N THR A 95 -7.13 -0.63 -1.23
CA THR A 95 -6.22 -0.94 -2.35
C THR A 95 -4.78 -0.62 -1.99
N LYS A 96 -4.52 0.58 -1.44
CA LYS A 96 -3.20 0.97 -0.93
C LYS A 96 -2.71 0.00 0.14
N SER A 97 -3.54 -0.34 1.12
CA SER A 97 -3.19 -1.32 2.15
C SER A 97 -2.79 -2.66 1.55
N LYS A 98 -3.55 -3.17 0.57
CA LYS A 98 -3.23 -4.45 -0.11
C LYS A 98 -1.87 -4.40 -0.80
N MET A 99 -1.56 -3.33 -1.54
CA MET A 99 -0.31 -3.19 -2.27
C MET A 99 0.90 -3.07 -1.34
N LEU A 100 0.75 -2.35 -0.23
CA LEU A 100 1.76 -2.23 0.82
C LEU A 100 1.97 -3.55 1.58
N ILE A 101 0.91 -4.31 1.87
CA ILE A 101 1.02 -5.64 2.50
C ILE A 101 1.77 -6.61 1.59
N ARG A 102 1.56 -6.59 0.27
CA ARG A 102 2.33 -7.43 -0.66
C ARG A 102 3.82 -7.20 -0.51
N PHE A 103 4.24 -5.93 -0.44
CA PHE A 103 5.63 -5.59 -0.17
C PHE A 103 6.12 -6.16 1.17
N ILE A 104 5.34 -6.04 2.26
CA ILE A 104 5.69 -6.65 3.56
C ILE A 104 5.87 -8.16 3.43
N LEU A 105 4.95 -8.87 2.76
CA LEU A 105 5.01 -10.32 2.56
C LEU A 105 6.27 -10.73 1.77
N ASP A 106 6.61 -9.99 0.71
CA ASP A 106 7.81 -10.25 -0.09
C ASP A 106 9.13 -9.98 0.65
N MET A 107 9.09 -9.17 1.70
CA MET A 107 10.24 -8.87 2.55
C MET A 107 10.43 -9.92 3.65
N GLN A 108 9.50 -10.86 3.81
CA GLN A 108 9.63 -11.98 4.74
C GLN A 108 10.71 -12.95 4.24
N SER A 109 11.61 -13.35 5.14
CA SER A 109 12.64 -14.34 4.86
C SER A 109 12.20 -15.73 5.28
N GLU A 110 12.97 -16.75 4.89
CA GLU A 110 12.71 -18.16 5.21
C GLU A 110 12.64 -18.46 6.72
N ASN A 111 13.25 -17.64 7.57
CA ASN A 111 13.19 -17.81 9.02
C ASN A 111 11.93 -17.21 9.67
N GLY A 112 11.01 -16.66 8.87
CA GLY A 112 9.75 -16.04 9.31
C GLY A 112 9.88 -14.57 9.71
N PHE A 113 11.08 -14.04 9.91
CA PHE A 113 11.32 -12.61 10.14
C PHE A 113 11.55 -11.86 8.83
N PHE A 114 11.56 -10.53 8.91
CA PHE A 114 11.50 -9.66 7.74
C PHE A 114 12.81 -8.89 7.54
N TYR A 115 13.26 -8.78 6.30
CA TYR A 115 14.22 -7.76 5.93
C TYR A 115 13.55 -6.38 6.01
N ASN A 116 14.31 -5.32 6.29
CA ASN A 116 13.71 -4.01 6.48
C ASN A 116 13.73 -3.15 5.22
N PHE A 117 14.89 -2.97 4.58
CA PHE A 117 15.07 -1.96 3.53
C PHE A 117 15.21 -2.54 2.12
N ILE A 118 14.85 -1.74 1.12
CA ILE A 118 15.19 -1.97 -0.29
C ILE A 118 15.99 -0.80 -0.87
N PHE A 119 16.89 -1.10 -1.80
CA PHE A 119 17.62 -0.11 -2.58
C PHE A 119 16.78 0.42 -3.75
N ASN A 120 17.30 1.46 -4.43
CA ASN A 120 16.62 2.10 -5.56
C ASN A 120 16.45 1.17 -6.79
N ASP A 121 17.27 0.14 -6.91
CA ASP A 121 17.12 -0.91 -7.93
C ASP A 121 16.11 -2.00 -7.52
N LEU A 122 15.38 -1.77 -6.42
CA LEU A 122 14.43 -2.69 -5.80
C LEU A 122 15.06 -3.99 -5.30
N SER A 123 16.38 -4.06 -5.14
CA SER A 123 16.99 -5.18 -4.44
C SER A 123 16.84 -5.04 -2.92
N ILE A 124 16.61 -6.16 -2.23
CA ILE A 124 16.51 -6.18 -0.76
C ILE A 124 17.90 -5.89 -0.17
N ASN A 125 17.98 -4.92 0.74
CA ASN A 125 19.18 -4.65 1.50
C ASN A 125 19.32 -5.71 2.60
N LYS A 126 20.15 -6.72 2.37
CA LYS A 126 20.39 -7.82 3.32
C LYS A 126 21.58 -7.58 4.24
N THR A 127 22.26 -6.44 4.10
CA THR A 127 23.56 -6.19 4.74
C THR A 127 23.53 -5.09 5.79
N HIS A 128 22.55 -4.19 5.74
CA HIS A 128 22.41 -3.16 6.75
C HIS A 128 21.95 -3.77 8.09
N ILE A 129 22.53 -3.32 9.20
CA ILE A 129 22.29 -3.90 10.54
C ILE A 129 20.81 -3.81 10.97
N ASN A 130 20.11 -2.78 10.51
CA ASN A 130 18.67 -2.60 10.76
C ASN A 130 17.80 -3.24 9.67
N SER A 131 18.37 -4.12 8.85
CA SER A 131 17.69 -4.80 7.75
C SER A 131 17.80 -6.32 7.81
N GLU A 132 18.63 -6.87 8.69
CA GLU A 132 18.75 -8.32 8.85
C GLU A 132 17.39 -8.94 9.23
N ALA A 133 17.04 -10.10 8.69
CA ALA A 133 15.78 -10.76 9.05
C ALA A 133 15.88 -11.39 10.45
N ARG A 134 15.59 -10.61 11.49
CA ARG A 134 15.66 -11.01 12.90
C ARG A 134 14.49 -10.44 13.72
N ALA A 135 14.37 -10.95 14.95
CA ALA A 135 13.43 -10.50 15.96
C ALA A 135 13.76 -9.09 16.47
N ASP A 136 13.39 -8.06 15.71
CA ASP A 136 13.67 -6.65 16.01
C ASP A 136 12.44 -5.77 15.73
N TRP A 137 12.53 -4.47 16.00
CA TRP A 137 11.38 -3.56 16.00
C TRP A 137 10.65 -3.47 14.64
N TRP A 138 11.33 -3.57 13.49
CA TRP A 138 10.67 -3.56 12.18
C TRP A 138 9.86 -4.84 11.94
N THR A 139 10.41 -5.99 12.31
CA THR A 139 9.72 -7.28 12.27
C THR A 139 8.43 -7.24 13.10
N TRP A 140 8.48 -6.68 14.30
CA TRP A 140 7.28 -6.55 15.14
C TRP A 140 6.24 -5.60 14.57
N ARG A 141 6.67 -4.52 13.91
CA ARG A 141 5.75 -3.60 13.23
C ARG A 141 5.10 -4.24 12.00
N ALA A 142 5.85 -5.03 11.23
CA ALA A 142 5.31 -5.81 10.13
C ALA A 142 4.25 -6.80 10.62
N LEU A 143 4.55 -7.59 11.64
CA LEU A 143 3.60 -8.54 12.24
C LEU A 143 2.35 -7.85 12.79
N TRP A 144 2.51 -6.68 13.44
CA TRP A 144 1.38 -5.89 13.90
C TRP A 144 0.49 -5.43 12.74
N ALA A 145 1.08 -4.88 11.67
CA ALA A 145 0.33 -4.45 10.49
C ALA A 145 -0.42 -5.62 9.82
N LEU A 146 0.22 -6.79 9.69
CA LEU A 146 -0.40 -7.99 9.15
C LEU A 146 -1.57 -8.47 10.04
N ALA A 147 -1.39 -8.50 11.36
CA ALA A 147 -2.44 -8.90 12.30
C ALA A 147 -3.64 -7.92 12.29
N GLU A 148 -3.40 -6.61 12.19
CA GLU A 148 -4.46 -5.60 12.06
C GLU A 148 -5.22 -5.70 10.73
N ALA A 149 -4.53 -6.15 9.69
CA ALA A 149 -5.07 -6.29 8.36
C ALA A 149 -5.91 -7.55 8.17
N LEU A 150 -5.53 -8.63 8.85
CA LEU A 150 -6.10 -9.96 8.65
C LEU A 150 -7.64 -9.94 8.72
N PRO A 151 -8.32 -9.40 9.75
CA PRO A 151 -9.79 -9.41 9.81
C PRO A 151 -10.44 -8.66 8.64
N VAL A 152 -9.84 -7.57 8.17
CA VAL A 152 -10.37 -6.76 7.07
C VAL A 152 -10.31 -7.52 5.75
N PHE A 153 -9.22 -8.24 5.51
CA PHE A 153 -9.08 -9.07 4.31
C PHE A 153 -9.82 -10.40 4.44
N SER A 154 -10.02 -10.97 5.64
CA SER A 154 -10.88 -12.14 5.81
C SER A 154 -12.32 -11.87 5.32
N GLU A 155 -12.82 -10.65 5.51
CA GLU A 155 -14.14 -10.25 5.01
C GLU A 155 -14.14 -9.89 3.52
N SER A 156 -13.13 -9.15 3.06
CA SER A 156 -13.13 -8.54 1.72
C SER A 156 -12.40 -9.34 0.64
N ASN A 157 -11.42 -10.17 1.01
CA ASN A 157 -10.61 -10.98 0.12
C ASN A 157 -10.00 -12.20 0.87
N PRO A 158 -10.78 -13.28 1.09
CA PRO A 158 -10.33 -14.42 1.87
C PRO A 158 -9.03 -15.08 1.36
N VAL A 159 -8.82 -15.12 0.04
CA VAL A 159 -7.59 -15.68 -0.56
C VAL A 159 -6.36 -14.90 -0.12
N PHE A 160 -6.44 -13.56 -0.13
CA PHE A 160 -5.35 -12.72 0.35
C PHE A 160 -5.19 -12.78 1.87
N ALA A 161 -6.27 -13.00 2.61
CA ALA A 161 -6.22 -13.22 4.05
C ALA A 161 -5.43 -14.49 4.41
N ASP A 162 -5.58 -15.57 3.62
CA ASP A 162 -4.79 -16.80 3.81
C ASP A 162 -3.28 -16.57 3.60
N GLU A 163 -2.90 -15.68 2.68
CA GLU A 163 -1.50 -15.26 2.49
C GLU A 163 -0.97 -14.52 3.73
N ILE A 164 -1.76 -13.56 4.25
CA ILE A 164 -1.43 -12.82 5.49
C ILE A 164 -1.31 -13.76 6.68
N GLU A 165 -2.26 -14.69 6.85
CA GLU A 165 -2.30 -15.60 8.00
C GLU A 165 -1.07 -16.52 8.03
N LYS A 166 -0.64 -17.02 6.86
CA LYS A 166 0.58 -17.84 6.75
C LYS A 166 1.84 -17.10 7.15
N ALA A 167 1.90 -15.79 6.91
CA ALA A 167 3.06 -14.98 7.28
C ALA A 167 3.17 -14.70 8.78
N ILE A 168 2.07 -14.83 9.55
CA ILE A 168 2.03 -14.57 10.99
C ILE A 168 2.25 -15.85 11.82
N LYS A 169 2.00 -17.03 11.25
CA LYS A 169 2.11 -18.34 11.91
C LYS A 169 3.50 -18.96 11.77
#